data_AF-A0AAD5N4V8-F1
#
_entry.id   AF-A0AAD5N4V8-F1
#
_cell.length_a   1.000
_cell.length_b   1.000
_cell.length_c   1.000
_cell.angle_alpha   90.00
_cell.angle_beta   90.00
_cell.angle_gamma   90.00
#
_symmetry.space_group_name_H-M   'P 1'
#
loop_
_entity.id
_entity.type
_entity.pdbx_description
1 polymer ?
#
loop_
_entity_poly.entity_id
_entity_poly.type
_entity_poly.pdbx_seq_one_letter_code
_entity_poly.pdbx_strand_id
1 'polypeptide(L)' 'MCNMADQATVGPVPAEHTSISGTLSTTNILMANWSAEMWRNVVNRAVRMLASGPFRSHFFSATATII' A
#
# COMPACT_ATOMS: atom_id res chain seq x y z
N MET A 1 -36.29 -2.84 1.11
CA MET A 1 -35.31 -2.59 2.19
C MET A 1 -34.50 -3.87 2.35
N CYS A 2 -33.19 -3.85 2.06
CA CYS A 2 -32.36 -5.03 2.29
C CYS A 2 -32.07 -5.13 3.79
N ASN A 3 -32.57 -6.20 4.40
CA ASN A 3 -32.44 -6.45 5.83
C ASN A 3 -31.02 -7.00 6.08
N MET A 4 -30.16 -6.24 6.75
CA MET A 4 -28.81 -6.67 7.14
C MET A 4 -28.89 -7.58 8.39
N ALA A 5 -29.66 -8.66 8.30
CA ALA A 5 -29.88 -9.60 9.40
C ALA A 5 -28.75 -10.65 9.56
N ASP A 6 -27.61 -10.47 8.89
CA ASP A 6 -26.47 -11.38 8.96
C ASP A 6 -25.17 -10.62 9.29
N GLN A 7 -25.12 -9.99 10.47
CA GLN A 7 -23.84 -9.55 11.05
C GLN A 7 -22.96 -10.73 11.53
N ALA A 8 -23.41 -11.99 11.35
CA ALA A 8 -22.80 -13.17 11.95
C ALA A 8 -21.84 -13.97 11.04
N THR A 9 -21.61 -13.58 9.79
CA THR A 9 -20.74 -14.34 8.85
C THR A 9 -19.74 -13.52 8.05
N VAL A 10 -19.41 -12.30 8.49
CA VAL A 10 -18.27 -11.56 7.91
C VAL A 10 -17.01 -11.94 8.70
N GLY A 11 -16.33 -13.00 8.24
CA GLY A 11 -15.02 -13.37 8.76
C GLY A 11 -13.98 -12.25 8.53
N PRO A 12 -12.87 -12.23 9.28
CA PRO A 12 -11.80 -11.26 9.06
C PRO A 12 -11.28 -11.36 7.62
N VAL A 13 -11.07 -10.20 6.98
CA VAL A 13 -10.52 -10.13 5.63
C VAL A 13 -9.09 -10.70 5.66
N PRO A 14 -8.77 -11.72 4.84
CA PRO A 14 -7.42 -12.27 4.75
C PRO A 14 -6.37 -11.19 4.42
N ALA A 15 -5.18 -11.32 4.98
CA ALA A 15 -4.14 -10.28 4.91
C ALA A 15 -3.72 -9.96 3.47
N GLU A 16 -3.72 -10.97 2.58
CA GLU A 16 -3.45 -10.84 1.15
C GLU A 16 -4.39 -9.83 0.46
N HIS A 17 -5.63 -9.70 0.91
CA HIS A 17 -6.61 -8.75 0.39
C HIS A 17 -6.51 -7.36 1.03
N THR A 18 -5.66 -7.19 2.05
CA THR A 18 -5.40 -5.90 2.72
C THR A 18 -4.14 -5.20 2.22
N SER A 19 -3.48 -5.78 1.22
CA SER A 19 -2.25 -5.25 0.64
C SER A 19 -2.45 -4.75 -0.79
N ILE A 20 -1.73 -3.69 -1.14
CA ILE A 20 -1.63 -3.20 -2.53
C ILE A 20 -0.17 -3.38 -2.94
N SER A 21 0.06 -4.11 -4.02
CA SER A 21 1.38 -4.36 -4.60
C SER A 21 1.48 -3.80 -6.01
N GLY A 22 2.68 -3.42 -6.42
CA GLY A 22 2.97 -3.00 -7.80
C GLY A 22 4.46 -2.97 -8.08
N THR A 23 4.81 -2.87 -9.36
CA THR A 23 6.19 -2.78 -9.83
C THR A 23 6.44 -1.40 -10.41
N LEU A 24 7.53 -0.77 -10.00
CA LEU A 24 8.00 0.49 -10.57
C LEU A 24 9.29 0.24 -11.35
N SER A 25 9.26 0.49 -12.65
CA SER A 25 10.43 0.45 -13.50
C SER A 25 10.92 1.87 -13.78
N THR A 26 12.23 2.07 -13.78
CA THR A 26 12.86 3.35 -14.11
C THR A 26 13.94 3.16 -15.18
N THR A 27 14.03 4.09 -16.11
CA THR A 27 15.15 4.20 -17.06
C THR A 27 16.20 5.21 -16.58
N ASN A 28 15.93 5.90 -15.48
CA ASN A 28 16.86 6.87 -14.90
C ASN A 28 17.97 6.14 -14.15
N ILE A 29 19.20 6.24 -14.68
CA ILE A 29 20.37 5.53 -14.13
C ILE A 29 20.73 5.96 -12.71
N LEU A 30 20.40 7.19 -12.30
CA LEU A 30 20.62 7.63 -10.92
C LEU A 30 19.68 6.88 -9.97
N MET A 31 18.41 6.78 -10.33
CA MET A 31 17.40 6.05 -9.53
C MET A 31 17.66 4.54 -9.51
N ALA A 32 18.21 3.97 -10.59
CA ALA A 32 18.60 2.57 -10.62
C ALA A 32 19.69 2.24 -9.58
N ASN A 33 20.55 3.21 -9.25
CA ASN A 33 21.61 3.06 -8.26
C ASN A 33 21.20 3.53 -6.84
N TRP A 34 19.92 3.83 -6.62
CA TRP A 34 19.45 4.23 -5.30
C TRP A 34 19.50 3.09 -4.29
N SER A 35 19.89 3.42 -3.06
CA SER A 35 19.81 2.47 -1.95
C SER A 35 18.36 2.15 -1.60
N ALA A 36 18.14 1.05 -0.88
CA ALA A 36 16.81 0.69 -0.37
C ALA A 36 16.21 1.80 0.52
N GLU A 37 17.05 2.56 1.23
CA GLU A 37 16.62 3.69 2.05
C GLU A 37 16.11 4.87 1.20
N MET A 38 16.77 5.17 0.08
CA MET A 38 16.28 6.18 -0.87
C MET A 38 14.94 5.75 -1.48
N TRP A 39 14.80 4.48 -1.82
CA TRP A 39 13.51 3.93 -2.28
C TRP A 39 12.42 3.99 -1.21
N ARG A 40 12.74 3.76 0.07
CA ARG A 40 11.79 3.95 1.18
C ARG A 40 11.21 5.36 1.22
N ASN A 41 11.97 6.40 0.86
CA ASN A 41 11.44 7.77 0.80
C ASN A 41 10.32 7.92 -0.25
N VAL A 42 10.47 7.28 -1.41
CA VAL A 42 9.44 7.28 -2.47
C VAL A 42 8.18 6.58 -1.98
N VAL A 43 8.31 5.39 -1.42
CA VAL A 43 7.14 4.61 -0.98
C VAL A 43 6.47 5.24 0.24
N ASN A 44 7.23 5.81 1.18
CA ASN A 44 6.67 6.59 2.29
C ASN A 44 5.86 7.79 1.78
N ARG A 45 6.30 8.45 0.72
CA ARG A 45 5.54 9.53 0.09
C ARG A 45 4.24 8.98 -0.53
N ALA A 46 4.28 7.84 -1.20
CA ALA A 46 3.07 7.20 -1.73
C ALA A 46 2.06 6.86 -0.62
N VAL A 47 2.52 6.30 0.51
CA VAL A 47 1.67 6.04 1.69
C VAL A 47 1.05 7.34 2.21
N ARG A 48 1.83 8.42 2.35
CA ARG A 48 1.30 9.72 2.80
C ARG A 48 0.23 10.28 1.86
N MET A 49 0.42 10.12 0.55
CA MET A 49 -0.56 10.55 -0.45
C MET A 49 -1.86 9.74 -0.34
N LEU A 50 -1.77 8.41 -0.23
CA LEU A 50 -2.93 7.54 -0.04
C LEU A 50 -3.64 7.83 1.30
N ALA A 51 -2.85 8.05 2.35
CA ALA A 51 -3.33 8.38 3.69
C ALA A 51 -3.92 9.80 3.79
N SER A 52 -3.74 10.67 2.77
CA SER A 52 -4.38 12.00 2.75
C SER A 52 -5.84 11.94 2.29
N GLY A 53 -6.28 10.81 1.76
CA GLY A 53 -7.64 10.61 1.26
C GLY A 53 -8.64 10.16 2.33
N PRO A 54 -9.90 9.87 1.93
CA PRO A 54 -10.97 9.44 2.83
C PRO A 54 -10.68 8.12 3.57
N PHE A 55 -9.72 7.33 3.08
CA PHE A 55 -9.33 6.03 3.63
C PHE A 55 -8.05 6.08 4.46
N ARG A 56 -7.72 7.23 5.07
CA ARG A 56 -6.47 7.48 5.80
C ARG A 56 -6.03 6.34 6.74
N SER A 57 -6.95 5.80 7.53
CA SER A 57 -6.68 4.76 8.54
C SER A 57 -6.27 3.41 7.94
N HIS A 58 -6.51 3.20 6.65
CA HIS A 58 -6.20 1.94 5.97
C HIS A 58 -4.79 1.92 5.37
N PHE A 59 -4.08 3.05 5.32
CA PHE A 59 -2.75 3.16 4.75
C PHE A 59 -1.74 3.60 5.82
N PHE A 60 -1.04 2.62 6.41
CA PHE A 60 -0.13 2.86 7.54
C PHE A 60 1.32 2.44 7.29
N SER A 61 1.57 1.51 6.36
CA SER A 61 2.92 1.03 6.05
C SER A 61 3.07 0.67 4.58
N ALA A 62 4.29 0.78 4.08
CA ALA A 62 4.67 0.20 2.80
C ALA A 62 6.16 -0.13 2.77
N THR A 63 6.51 -1.06 1.89
CA THR A 63 7.87 -1.57 1.72
C THR A 63 8.22 -1.63 0.24
N ALA A 64 9.48 -1.36 -0.10
CA ALA A 64 10.04 -1.60 -1.43
C ALA A 64 11.08 -2.70 -1.35
N THR A 65 11.08 -3.56 -2.36
CA THR A 65 12.14 -4.54 -2.61
C THR A 65 12.79 -4.18 -3.93
N ILE A 66 14.12 -4.09 -3.95
CA ILE A 66 14.90 -3.90 -5.18
C ILE A 66 15.14 -5.30 -5.77
N ILE A 67 14.85 -5.46 -7.05
CA ILE A 67 14.95 -6.73 -7.80
C ILE A 67 15.99 -6.56 -8.90
#